data_AF-A0A0P9F9Y6-F1
#
_entry.id   AF-A0A0P9F9Y6-F1
#
_cell.length_a   1.000
_cell.length_b   1.000
_cell.length_c   1.000
_cell.angle_alpha   90.00
_cell.angle_beta   90.00
_cell.angle_gamma   90.00
#
_symmetry.space_group_name_H-M   'P 1'
#
loop_
_entity.id
_entity.type
_entity.pdbx_description
1 polymer ?
#
loop_
_entity_poly.entity_id
_entity_poly.type
_entity_poly.pdbx_seq_one_letter_code
_entity_poly.pdbx_strand_id
1 'polypeptide(L)'
;LGYDSAPGDGRPIAGESGPEAVQVRDRWLRLREELGVSRPSGRSNLWGGDERITEFLELLGAHVEQVALTPFERPPMTPREMRERLSARMYSADWSLSDEQHAEMLRRLDEWFAQHVAAPDTPGTGTGEFRALVARWPSDT
;
A
#
# COMPACT_ATOMS: atom_id res chain seq x y z
N LEU A 1 0.27 2.57 -19.67
CA LEU A 1 -0.16 1.18 -19.35
C LEU A 1 -0.11 1.07 -17.85
N GLY A 2 -1.28 1.15 -17.21
CA GLY A 2 -1.44 1.46 -15.80
C GLY A 2 -1.21 0.25 -14.89
N TYR A 3 -0.54 0.49 -13.77
CA TYR A 3 -0.64 -0.37 -12.59
C TYR A 3 -1.70 0.24 -11.68
N ASP A 4 -2.96 -0.09 -12.00
CA ASP A 4 -4.06 0.09 -11.09
C ASP A 4 -3.92 -1.00 -10.01
N SER A 5 -3.73 -0.59 -8.76
CA SER A 5 -3.77 -1.49 -7.62
C SER A 5 -4.78 -0.93 -6.64
N ALA A 6 -6.05 -1.08 -7.00
CA ALA A 6 -7.15 -1.06 -6.04
C ALA A 6 -7.12 -2.36 -5.19
N PRO A 7 -7.53 -2.33 -3.90
CA PRO A 7 -7.36 -3.46 -3.01
C PRO A 7 -8.60 -4.37 -3.01
N GLY A 8 -8.42 -5.64 -3.38
CA GLY A 8 -9.43 -6.68 -3.20
C GLY A 8 -9.20 -7.85 -4.13
N ASP A 9 -8.42 -8.84 -3.66
CA ASP A 9 -8.61 -10.29 -3.94
C ASP A 9 -7.40 -11.16 -3.57
N GLY A 10 -6.31 -10.60 -3.02
CA GLY A 10 -5.24 -11.41 -2.42
C GLY A 10 -4.60 -12.42 -3.38
N ARG A 11 -4.66 -12.21 -4.69
CA ARG A 11 -3.97 -13.05 -5.68
C ARG A 11 -2.94 -12.21 -6.44
N PRO A 12 -1.64 -12.42 -6.22
CA PRO A 12 -0.69 -12.23 -7.31
C PRO A 12 -0.99 -13.30 -8.35
N ILE A 13 -1.24 -12.86 -9.58
CA ILE A 13 -1.28 -13.73 -10.75
C ILE A 13 0.18 -13.88 -11.23
N ALA A 14 0.57 -15.11 -11.58
CA ALA A 14 1.89 -15.42 -12.13
C ALA A 14 2.32 -14.40 -13.22
N GLY A 15 3.52 -13.82 -13.07
CA GLY A 15 4.06 -12.80 -14.00
C GLY A 15 4.15 -11.37 -13.44
N GLU A 16 4.51 -11.23 -12.15
CA GLU A 16 4.74 -9.94 -11.47
C GLU A 16 5.68 -9.02 -12.27
N SER A 17 5.12 -7.98 -12.89
CA SER A 17 5.83 -7.01 -13.74
C SER A 17 6.06 -5.68 -13.00
N GLY A 18 6.27 -5.73 -11.69
CA GLY A 18 6.60 -4.57 -10.85
C GLY A 18 8.02 -4.69 -10.26
N PRO A 19 8.66 -3.57 -9.87
CA PRO A 19 9.97 -3.58 -9.22
C PRO A 19 10.01 -4.54 -8.01
N GLU A 20 11.09 -5.29 -7.84
CA GLU A 20 11.23 -6.27 -6.74
C GLU A 20 11.03 -5.64 -5.35
N ALA A 21 11.38 -4.35 -5.16
CA ALA A 21 11.11 -3.62 -3.92
C ALA A 21 9.61 -3.51 -3.60
N VAL A 22 8.74 -3.43 -4.61
CA VAL A 22 7.29 -3.45 -4.44
C VAL A 22 6.83 -4.85 -4.02
N GLN A 23 7.40 -5.90 -4.62
CA GLN A 23 7.08 -7.29 -4.28
C GLN A 23 7.41 -7.61 -2.82
N VAL A 24 8.54 -7.09 -2.28
CA VAL A 24 8.90 -7.22 -0.85
C VAL A 24 7.81 -6.62 0.05
N ARG A 25 7.33 -5.41 -0.27
CA ARG A 25 6.25 -4.76 0.49
C ARG A 25 4.94 -5.54 0.38
N ASP A 26 4.60 -6.02 -0.81
CA ASP A 26 3.35 -6.74 -1.04
C ASP A 26 3.37 -8.12 -0.37
N ARG A 27 4.53 -8.78 -0.27
CA ARG A 27 4.71 -9.98 0.55
C ARG A 27 4.52 -9.66 2.03
N TRP A 28 5.06 -8.55 2.53
CA TRP A 28 4.86 -8.11 3.91
C TRP A 28 3.38 -7.93 4.24
N LEU A 29 2.61 -7.27 3.37
CA LEU A 29 1.17 -7.09 3.57
C LEU A 29 0.42 -8.43 3.59
N ARG A 30 0.78 -9.38 2.72
CA ARG A 30 0.22 -10.74 2.74
C ARG A 30 0.52 -11.48 4.05
N LEU A 31 1.74 -11.38 4.56
CA LEU A 31 2.13 -11.99 5.84
C LEU A 31 1.27 -11.47 7.01
N ARG A 32 0.87 -10.19 6.98
CA ARG A 32 -0.07 -9.64 7.98
C ARG A 32 -1.43 -10.33 7.92
N GLU A 33 -1.95 -10.50 6.72
CA GLU A 33 -3.24 -11.16 6.47
C GLU A 33 -3.17 -12.63 6.90
N GLU A 34 -2.10 -13.34 6.53
CA GLU A 34 -1.84 -14.75 6.93
C GLU A 34 -1.77 -14.94 8.45
N LEU A 35 -1.25 -13.95 9.20
CA LEU A 35 -1.14 -14.00 10.66
C LEU A 35 -2.39 -13.47 11.39
N GLY A 36 -3.46 -13.16 10.66
CA GLY A 36 -4.69 -12.62 11.24
C GLY A 36 -4.51 -11.22 11.85
N VAL A 37 -3.46 -10.49 11.48
CA VAL A 37 -3.30 -9.09 11.84
C VAL A 37 -4.22 -8.28 10.94
N SER A 38 -5.46 -8.10 11.41
CA SER A 38 -6.44 -7.25 10.77
C SER A 38 -5.85 -5.86 10.49
N ARG A 39 -6.21 -5.28 9.33
CA ARG A 39 -5.92 -3.87 9.05
C ARG A 39 -6.48 -3.05 10.22
N PRO A 40 -5.72 -2.10 10.80
CA PRO A 40 -6.18 -1.32 11.94
C PRO A 40 -7.56 -0.74 11.65
N SER A 41 -8.54 -1.07 12.49
CA SER A 41 -9.89 -0.54 12.37
C SER A 41 -9.85 0.98 12.43
N GLY A 42 -10.41 1.65 11.42
CA GLY A 42 -10.45 3.11 11.34
C GLY A 42 -9.23 3.79 10.71
N ARG A 43 -8.20 3.04 10.27
CA ARG A 43 -7.13 3.60 9.43
C ARG A 43 -7.11 2.88 8.08
N SER A 44 -8.00 3.35 7.21
CA SER A 44 -7.91 3.10 5.78
C SER A 44 -6.66 3.79 5.25
N ASN A 45 -5.59 3.02 5.19
CA ASN A 45 -4.48 3.34 4.32
C ASN A 45 -4.78 2.47 3.08
N LEU A 46 -5.69 2.80 2.18
CA LEU A 46 -5.55 3.91 1.24
C LEU A 46 -6.84 4.16 0.41
N TRP A 47 -7.99 3.55 0.72
CA TRP A 47 -9.22 3.68 -0.11
C TRP A 47 -10.55 3.50 0.65
N GLY A 48 -10.64 2.58 1.62
CA GLY A 48 -11.90 2.34 2.37
C GLY A 48 -12.32 3.46 3.33
N GLY A 49 -11.48 4.46 3.53
CA GLY A 49 -11.76 5.70 4.26
C GLY A 49 -12.40 6.72 3.35
N ASP A 50 -12.08 6.65 2.05
CA ASP A 50 -12.61 7.55 1.05
C ASP A 50 -14.08 7.23 0.80
N GLU A 51 -14.53 5.97 0.88
CA GLU A 51 -15.95 5.61 0.76
C GLU A 51 -16.80 6.23 1.88
N ARG A 52 -16.43 6.06 3.15
CA ARG A 52 -17.20 6.66 4.26
C ARG A 52 -17.14 8.19 4.25
N ILE A 53 -16.00 8.76 3.86
CA ILE A 53 -15.86 10.21 3.70
C ILE A 53 -16.71 10.68 2.52
N THR A 54 -16.75 9.94 1.42
CA THR A 54 -17.60 10.21 0.25
C THR A 54 -19.07 10.18 0.66
N GLU A 55 -19.54 9.09 1.25
CA GLU A 55 -20.91 8.94 1.77
C GLU A 55 -21.26 10.08 2.73
N PHE A 56 -20.36 10.43 3.64
CA PHE A 56 -20.57 11.53 4.58
C PHE A 56 -20.69 12.89 3.88
N LEU A 57 -19.83 13.17 2.90
CA LEU A 57 -19.84 14.43 2.15
C LEU A 57 -21.08 14.53 1.23
N GLU A 58 -21.49 13.42 0.62
CA GLU A 58 -22.72 13.31 -0.16
C GLU A 58 -23.97 13.52 0.70
N LEU A 59 -23.99 12.97 1.91
CA LEU A 59 -25.06 13.23 2.90
C LEU A 59 -25.14 14.71 3.30
N LEU A 60 -24.04 15.45 3.24
CA LEU A 60 -24.00 16.90 3.44
C LEU A 60 -24.37 17.71 2.19
N GLY A 61 -24.83 17.05 1.13
CA GLY A 61 -25.26 17.67 -0.12
C GLY A 61 -24.14 18.03 -1.09
N ALA A 62 -22.92 17.51 -0.89
CA ALA A 62 -21.85 17.66 -1.86
C ALA A 62 -22.00 16.64 -3.00
N HIS A 63 -21.61 17.04 -4.21
CA HIS A 63 -21.23 16.09 -5.25
C HIS A 63 -19.74 15.76 -5.08
N VAL A 64 -19.42 14.47 -4.96
CA VAL A 64 -18.06 14.00 -4.67
C VAL A 64 -17.53 13.20 -5.86
N GLU A 65 -16.29 13.49 -6.28
CA GLU A 65 -15.58 12.71 -7.29
C GLU A 65 -14.14 12.40 -6.87
N GLN A 66 -13.61 11.27 -7.32
CA GLN A 66 -12.18 10.97 -7.24
C GLN A 66 -11.48 11.42 -8.51
N VAL A 67 -10.41 12.18 -8.36
CA VAL A 67 -9.60 12.69 -9.46
C VAL A 67 -8.17 12.15 -9.30
N ALA A 68 -7.67 11.45 -10.31
CA ALA A 68 -6.25 11.19 -10.44
C ALA A 68 -5.56 12.49 -10.88
N LEU A 69 -4.59 12.94 -10.08
CA LEU A 69 -3.76 14.10 -10.42
C LEU A 69 -2.62 13.66 -11.35
N THR A 70 -1.53 14.41 -11.35
CA THR A 70 -0.35 14.13 -12.19
C THR A 70 0.43 12.93 -11.66
N PRO A 71 0.81 11.97 -12.51
CA PRO A 71 1.73 10.89 -12.13
C PRO A 71 3.12 11.47 -11.83
N PHE A 72 3.84 10.85 -10.90
CA PHE A 72 5.20 11.23 -10.54
C PHE A 72 6.12 10.02 -10.56
N GLU A 73 7.41 10.26 -10.79
CA GLU A 73 8.43 9.23 -10.64
C GLU A 73 8.77 9.06 -9.16
N ARG A 74 8.67 7.85 -8.66
CA ARG A 74 9.13 7.53 -7.31
C ARG A 74 10.66 7.49 -7.31
N PRO A 75 11.30 7.97 -6.24
CA PRO A 75 12.73 7.74 -6.05
C PRO A 75 13.05 6.24 -6.20
N PRO A 76 14.10 5.88 -6.96
CA PRO A 76 14.51 4.50 -7.10
C PRO A 76 14.74 3.85 -5.74
N MET A 77 14.33 2.59 -5.60
CA MET A 77 14.48 1.85 -4.35
C MET A 77 14.89 0.41 -4.62
N THR A 78 15.82 -0.08 -3.82
CA THR A 78 16.27 -1.47 -3.84
C THR A 78 15.35 -2.35 -2.98
N PRO A 79 15.25 -3.65 -3.28
CA PRO A 79 14.57 -4.61 -2.39
C PRO A 79 15.13 -4.62 -0.97
N ARG A 80 16.46 -4.49 -0.81
CA ARG A 80 17.12 -4.45 0.50
C ARG A 80 16.66 -3.25 1.32
N GLU A 81 16.65 -2.05 0.72
CA GLU A 81 16.17 -0.84 1.40
C GLU A 81 14.71 -1.00 1.83
N MET A 82 13.84 -1.58 0.99
CA MET A 82 12.45 -1.83 1.41
C MET A 82 12.39 -2.76 2.63
N ARG A 83 13.13 -3.87 2.61
CA ARG A 83 13.21 -4.80 3.75
C ARG A 83 13.70 -4.09 5.02
N GLU A 84 14.71 -3.23 4.91
CA GLU A 84 15.22 -2.43 6.02
C GLU A 84 14.18 -1.47 6.58
N ARG A 85 13.40 -0.79 5.72
CA ARG A 85 12.31 0.11 6.16
C ARG A 85 11.22 -0.63 6.93
N LEU A 86 10.88 -1.85 6.50
CA LEU A 86 9.93 -2.73 7.19
C LEU A 86 10.48 -3.20 8.54
N SER A 87 11.77 -3.56 8.58
CA SER A 87 12.48 -3.91 9.82
C SER A 87 12.51 -2.75 10.81
N ALA A 88 12.64 -1.52 10.33
CA ALA A 88 12.67 -0.31 11.14
C ALA A 88 11.27 0.21 11.54
N ARG A 89 10.18 -0.49 11.19
CA ARG A 89 8.79 -0.06 11.42
C ARG A 89 8.51 1.37 10.94
N MET A 90 9.09 1.75 9.80
CA MET A 90 8.91 3.11 9.26
C MET A 90 7.46 3.42 8.86
N TYR A 91 6.67 2.39 8.58
CA TYR A 91 5.28 2.56 8.15
C TYR A 91 4.32 2.49 9.33
N SER A 92 3.44 3.48 9.44
CA SER A 92 2.48 3.60 10.53
C SER A 92 1.49 2.43 10.62
N ALA A 93 1.31 1.68 9.53
CA ALA A 93 0.50 0.48 9.50
C ALA A 93 1.06 -0.61 10.43
N ASP A 94 2.36 -0.60 10.73
CA ASP A 94 3.05 -1.63 11.52
C ASP A 94 3.18 -1.25 13.00
N TRP A 95 2.82 -0.02 13.39
CA TRP A 95 2.96 0.47 14.77
C TRP A 95 2.04 -0.21 15.78
N SER A 96 0.97 -0.86 15.31
CA SER A 96 0.06 -1.62 16.16
C SER A 96 0.47 -3.09 16.33
N LEU A 97 1.53 -3.55 15.65
CA LEU A 97 2.03 -4.91 15.81
C LEU A 97 2.72 -5.07 17.16
N SER A 98 2.51 -6.22 17.82
CA SER A 98 3.39 -6.61 18.92
C SER A 98 4.79 -6.91 18.41
N ASP A 99 5.78 -6.90 19.31
CA ASP A 99 7.15 -7.21 18.96
C ASP A 99 7.31 -8.65 18.45
N GLU A 100 6.58 -9.60 19.02
CA GLU A 100 6.57 -10.99 18.59
C GLU A 100 5.96 -11.15 17.18
N GLN A 101 4.85 -10.45 16.91
CA GLN A 101 4.22 -10.49 15.59
C GLN A 101 5.14 -9.92 14.52
N HIS A 102 5.75 -8.77 14.80
CA HIS A 102 6.67 -8.12 13.87
C HIS A 102 7.92 -8.97 13.63
N ALA A 103 8.48 -9.59 14.67
CA ALA A 103 9.63 -10.48 14.55
C ALA A 103 9.31 -11.74 13.72
N GLU A 104 8.16 -12.39 13.95
CA GLU A 104 7.76 -13.56 13.16
C GLU A 104 7.51 -13.21 11.69
N MET A 105 6.91 -12.04 11.43
CA MET A 105 6.76 -11.54 10.07
C MET A 105 8.10 -11.30 9.39
N LEU A 106 9.06 -10.67 10.08
CA LEU A 106 10.40 -10.44 9.54
C LEU A 106 11.10 -11.76 9.22
N ARG A 107 10.99 -12.76 10.11
CA ARG A 107 11.57 -14.09 9.88
C ARG A 107 11.01 -14.73 8.60
N ARG A 108 9.69 -14.70 8.41
CA ARG A 108 9.04 -15.24 7.19
C ARG A 108 9.36 -14.41 5.94
N LEU A 109 9.48 -13.10 6.08
CA LEU A 109 9.87 -12.23 4.97
C LEU A 109 11.31 -12.53 4.55
N ASP A 110 12.24 -12.69 5.49
CA ASP A 110 13.65 -12.99 5.19
C ASP A 110 13.81 -14.35 4.50
N GLU A 111 13.05 -15.36 4.93
CA GLU A 111 13.00 -16.68 4.29
C GLU A 111 12.52 -16.57 2.83
N TRP A 112 11.43 -15.84 2.60
CA TRP A 112 10.92 -15.61 1.25
C TRP A 112 11.89 -14.78 0.41
N PHE A 113 12.48 -13.73 0.98
CA PHE A 113 13.39 -12.79 0.32
C PHE A 113 14.61 -13.53 -0.23
N ALA A 114 15.21 -14.42 0.57
CA ALA A 114 16.35 -15.22 0.16
C ALA A 114 16.05 -16.18 -1.01
N GLN A 115 14.79 -16.57 -1.19
CA GLN A 115 14.36 -17.51 -2.23
C GLN A 115 13.87 -16.83 -3.51
N HIS A 116 13.35 -15.60 -3.43
CA HIS A 116 12.59 -14.99 -4.53
C HIS A 116 13.17 -13.68 -5.05
N VAL A 117 13.97 -12.96 -4.27
CA VAL A 117 14.58 -11.69 -4.70
C VAL A 117 15.90 -11.98 -5.41
N ALA A 118 15.96 -11.73 -6.71
CA ALA A 118 17.14 -12.04 -7.52
C ALA A 118 18.22 -10.95 -7.39
N ALA A 119 17.82 -9.68 -7.27
CA ALA A 119 18.72 -8.55 -7.33
C ALA A 119 18.50 -7.58 -6.15
N PRO A 120 18.88 -7.99 -4.92
CA PRO A 120 18.51 -7.27 -3.70
C PRO A 120 19.05 -5.84 -3.61
N ASP A 121 20.12 -5.54 -4.33
CA ASP A 121 20.81 -4.24 -4.35
C ASP A 121 20.58 -3.46 -5.66
N THR A 122 19.74 -3.95 -6.57
CA THR A 122 19.44 -3.25 -7.82
C THR A 122 18.24 -2.32 -7.63
N PRO A 123 18.39 -1.00 -7.83
CA PRO A 123 17.30 -0.08 -7.65
C PRO A 123 16.28 -0.23 -8.78
N GLY A 124 15.01 -0.38 -8.39
CA GLY A 124 13.90 -0.34 -9.32
C GLY A 124 13.24 1.04 -9.35
N THR A 125 12.90 1.52 -10.55
CA THR A 125 12.09 2.72 -10.75
C THR A 125 10.61 2.35 -10.78
N GLY A 126 9.76 3.23 -10.26
CA GLY A 126 8.32 3.09 -10.38
C GLY A 126 7.64 4.43 -10.46
N THR A 127 6.40 4.45 -10.94
CA THR A 127 5.57 5.65 -10.93
C THR A 127 4.61 5.60 -9.75
N GLY A 128 4.29 6.76 -9.19
CA GLY A 128 3.17 6.97 -8.30
C GLY A 128 2.17 7.93 -8.93
N GLU A 129 1.01 8.05 -8.30
CA GLU A 129 0.04 9.07 -8.60
C GLU A 129 -0.50 9.62 -7.29
N PHE A 130 -0.83 10.90 -7.29
CA PHE A 130 -1.68 11.47 -6.25
C PHE A 130 -3.12 11.33 -6.72
N ARG A 131 -4.00 10.81 -5.87
CA ARG A 131 -5.44 10.92 -6.08
C ARG A 131 -6.02 11.90 -5.06
N ALA A 132 -7.04 12.63 -5.48
CA ALA A 132 -7.75 13.59 -4.66
C ALA A 132 -9.24 13.26 -4.65
N LEU A 133 -9.87 13.44 -3.49
CA LEU A 133 -11.32 13.47 -3.36
C LEU A 133 -11.77 14.93 -3.44
N VAL A 134 -12.60 15.25 -4.42
CA VAL A 134 -13.11 16.61 -4.65
C VAL A 134 -14.60 16.64 -4.33
N ALA A 135 -14.98 17.47 -3.36
CA ALA A 135 -16.37 17.71 -2.99
C ALA A 135 -16.81 19.10 -3.45
N ARG A 136 -17.94 19.18 -4.16
CA ARG A 136 -18.53 20.44 -4.63
C ARG A 136 -19.97 20.57 -4.13
N TRP A 137 -20.26 21.67 -3.44
CA TRP A 137 -21.63 22.01 -3.08
C TRP A 137 -22.30 22.82 -4.19
N PRO A 138 -23.61 22.63 -4.42
CA PRO A 138 -24.37 23.54 -5.26
C PRO A 138 -24.20 24.96 -4.71
N SER A 139 -23.81 25.90 -5.56
CA SER A 139 -23.91 27.30 -5.20
C SER A 139 -25.39 27.66 -5.24
N ASP A 140 -25.94 28.23 -4.17
CA ASP A 140 -27.27 28.83 -4.20
C ASP A 140 -27.28 29.88 -5.33
N THR A 141 -27.87 29.55 -6.47
CA THR A 141 -28.19 30.50 -7.56
C THR A 141 -29.55 31.12 -7.33
#